data_AF-A0A967T336-F1
#
_entry.id   AF-A0A967T336-F1
#
_cell.length_a   1.000
_cell.length_b   1.000
_cell.length_c   1.000
_cell.angle_alpha   90.00
_cell.angle_beta   90.00
_cell.angle_gamma   90.00
#
_symmetry.space_group_name_H-M   'P 1'
#
loop_
_entity.id
_entity.type
_entity.pdbx_description
1 polymer ?
#
loop_
_entity_poly.entity_id
_entity_poly.type
_entity_poly.pdbx_seq_one_letter_code
_entity_poly.pdbx_strand_id
1 'polypeptide(L)'
;MYKHGIKDSSVMLIGTSLTATYDLGKSLQDYLNQEWGVEWCIGTWKCRYCGLDYSFTLRPKNCERCKHEYFSYFEEVFENSEYGVTGSVDFIDAGYSPRYRMTEVKTIVKDDFKKLSMPLAEHRLRTQIYLELIAKSSDHRTSRLHAGKASVLYICKGYGVSDPTIKEYGIQDQQFSPFKEYVVERNTEAVKPYLEKAREVVLFQQKKQKLPEPMCPNDYCSRAKKCCVVKYCGL
;
A
#
# COMPACT_ATOMS: atom_id res chain seq x y z
N MET A 1 12.94 -40.40 -12.27
CA MET A 1 13.87 -40.50 -11.13
C MET A 1 14.49 -39.12 -10.92
N TYR A 2 13.81 -38.25 -10.18
CA TYR A 2 14.38 -37.05 -9.56
C TYR A 2 14.11 -37.19 -8.07
N LYS A 3 15.21 -37.39 -7.33
CA LYS A 3 15.25 -37.61 -5.89
C LYS A 3 15.13 -36.26 -5.17
N HIS A 4 14.46 -36.30 -4.02
CA HIS A 4 14.45 -35.38 -2.89
C HIS A 4 15.13 -34.01 -3.04
N GLY A 5 14.32 -32.96 -2.97
CA GLY A 5 14.72 -31.60 -2.59
C GLY A 5 13.51 -30.88 -1.99
N ILE A 6 13.46 -30.82 -0.66
CA ILE A 6 12.64 -29.97 0.23
C ILE A 6 11.31 -29.45 -0.38
N LYS A 7 10.18 -30.08 0.00
CA LYS A 7 8.86 -29.46 -0.12
C LYS A 7 8.75 -28.29 0.87
N ASP A 8 9.24 -27.12 0.48
CA ASP A 8 8.85 -25.89 1.17
C ASP A 8 7.40 -25.59 0.77
N SER A 9 6.48 -26.09 1.58
CA SER A 9 5.02 -25.98 1.37
C SER A 9 4.41 -25.04 2.39
N SER A 10 5.08 -23.91 2.62
CA SER A 10 4.49 -22.77 3.34
C SER A 10 3.72 -21.83 2.40
N VAL A 11 3.13 -22.36 1.32
CA VAL A 11 2.05 -21.66 0.61
C VAL A 11 0.87 -21.65 1.55
N MET A 12 0.76 -20.58 2.34
CA MET A 12 -0.42 -20.32 3.16
C MET A 12 -1.62 -20.27 2.21
N LEU A 13 -2.44 -21.32 2.22
CA LEU A 13 -3.69 -21.35 1.48
C LEU A 13 -4.62 -20.32 2.10
N ILE A 14 -4.62 -19.13 1.52
CA ILE A 14 -5.64 -18.12 1.75
C ILE A 14 -6.96 -18.72 1.28
N GLY A 15 -7.98 -18.74 2.14
CA GLY A 15 -9.29 -19.28 1.78
C GLY A 15 -9.87 -18.54 0.58
N THR A 16 -10.53 -19.25 -0.33
CA THR A 16 -11.04 -18.71 -1.61
C THR A 16 -11.80 -17.40 -1.46
N SER A 17 -12.64 -17.27 -0.43
CA SER A 17 -13.41 -16.04 -0.16
C SER A 17 -12.51 -14.83 0.16
N LEU A 18 -11.41 -15.05 0.87
CA LEU A 18 -10.44 -14.00 1.20
C LEU A 18 -9.62 -13.61 -0.03
N THR A 19 -9.20 -14.58 -0.84
CA THR A 19 -8.53 -14.32 -2.13
C THR A 19 -9.42 -13.49 -3.06
N ALA A 20 -10.68 -13.89 -3.26
CA ALA A 20 -11.62 -13.13 -4.09
C ALA A 20 -11.85 -11.71 -3.57
N THR A 21 -11.89 -11.52 -2.25
CA THR A 21 -12.02 -10.19 -1.63
C THR A 21 -10.81 -9.31 -1.91
N TYR A 22 -9.60 -9.88 -1.82
CA TYR A 22 -8.35 -9.21 -2.11
C TYR A 22 -8.25 -8.85 -3.60
N ASP A 23 -8.52 -9.80 -4.50
CA ASP A 23 -8.45 -9.60 -5.94
C ASP A 23 -9.42 -8.52 -6.41
N LEU A 24 -10.64 -8.47 -5.85
CA LEU A 24 -11.60 -7.41 -6.16
C LEU A 24 -11.09 -6.03 -5.69
N GLY A 25 -10.46 -5.98 -4.52
CA GLY A 25 -9.84 -4.75 -4.00
C GLY A 25 -8.70 -4.29 -4.90
N LYS A 26 -7.81 -5.21 -5.27
CA LYS A 26 -6.67 -4.94 -6.15
C LYS A 26 -7.12 -4.53 -7.55
N SER A 27 -8.14 -5.18 -8.12
CA SER A 27 -8.68 -4.83 -9.45
C SER A 27 -9.19 -3.39 -9.50
N LEU A 28 -9.89 -2.93 -8.45
CA LEU A 28 -10.36 -1.54 -8.37
C LEU A 28 -9.22 -0.54 -8.22
N GLN A 29 -8.18 -0.87 -7.44
CA GLN A 29 -6.97 -0.05 -7.35
C GLN A 29 -6.22 0.00 -8.69
N ASP A 30 -6.09 -1.12 -9.37
CA ASP A 30 -5.45 -1.18 -10.68
C ASP A 30 -6.24 -0.39 -11.72
N TYR A 31 -7.58 -0.37 -11.62
CA TYR A 31 -8.44 0.44 -12.47
C TYR A 31 -8.29 1.94 -12.17
N LEU A 32 -8.19 2.33 -10.89
CA LEU A 32 -7.83 3.69 -10.51
C LEU A 32 -6.49 4.08 -11.15
N ASN A 33 -5.47 3.24 -11.05
CA ASN A 33 -4.12 3.59 -11.51
C ASN A 33 -4.02 3.61 -13.04
N GLN A 34 -4.61 2.63 -13.74
CA GLN A 34 -4.45 2.46 -15.19
C GLN A 34 -5.44 3.27 -16.03
N GLU A 35 -6.63 3.57 -15.49
CA GLU A 35 -7.70 4.21 -16.24
C GLU A 35 -8.07 5.58 -15.67
N TRP A 36 -8.54 5.65 -14.42
CA TRP A 36 -9.09 6.91 -13.87
C TRP A 36 -8.02 7.96 -13.57
N GLY A 37 -6.92 7.54 -12.96
CA GLY A 37 -5.87 8.43 -12.48
C GLY A 37 -4.78 8.67 -13.51
N VAL A 38 -4.94 8.20 -14.74
CA VAL A 38 -3.80 8.01 -15.64
C VAL A 38 -3.07 9.29 -16.04
N GLU A 39 -3.77 10.42 -16.05
CA GLU A 39 -3.21 11.73 -16.40
C GLU A 39 -2.46 12.39 -15.24
N TRP A 40 -2.65 11.92 -14.01
CA TRP A 40 -2.05 12.50 -12.80
C TRP A 40 -1.36 11.48 -11.88
N CYS A 41 -1.34 10.20 -12.27
CA CYS A 41 -0.67 9.13 -11.54
C CYS A 41 0.82 9.10 -11.89
N ILE A 42 1.66 9.36 -10.88
CA ILE A 42 3.10 9.17 -10.96
C ILE A 42 3.44 7.75 -10.52
N GLY A 43 4.31 7.08 -11.26
CA GLY A 43 4.90 5.82 -10.83
C GLY A 43 5.75 5.20 -11.91
N THR A 44 5.97 3.89 -11.81
CA THR A 44 6.77 3.15 -12.76
C THR A 44 5.85 2.48 -13.77
N TRP A 45 6.00 2.87 -15.04
CA TRP A 45 5.19 2.34 -16.13
C TRP A 45 6.02 1.41 -17.00
N LYS A 46 5.51 0.21 -17.27
CA LYS A 46 6.19 -0.77 -18.14
C LYS A 46 5.39 -1.00 -19.40
N CYS A 47 6.01 -0.78 -20.55
CA CYS A 47 5.40 -1.12 -21.83
C CYS A 47 5.16 -2.64 -21.91
N ARG A 48 3.91 -3.07 -22.12
CA ARG A 48 3.54 -4.49 -22.16
C ARG A 48 4.08 -5.24 -23.39
N TYR A 49 4.46 -4.51 -24.43
CA TYR A 49 4.97 -5.09 -25.69
C TYR A 49 6.47 -5.35 -25.64
N CYS A 50 7.27 -4.31 -25.33
CA CYS A 50 8.73 -4.40 -25.39
C CYS A 50 9.42 -4.38 -24.02
N GLY A 51 8.65 -4.30 -22.92
CA GLY A 51 9.16 -4.33 -21.55
C GLY A 51 9.99 -3.12 -21.12
N LEU A 52 9.97 -2.00 -21.86
CA LEU A 52 10.67 -0.77 -21.47
C LEU A 52 9.98 -0.12 -20.28
N ASP A 53 10.76 0.17 -19.23
CA ASP A 53 10.33 0.80 -18.00
C ASP A 53 10.52 2.33 -18.06
N TYR A 54 9.52 3.06 -17.54
CA TYR A 54 9.50 4.50 -17.36
C TYR A 54 9.33 4.76 -15.87
N SER A 55 10.43 4.99 -15.16
CA SER A 55 10.41 5.06 -13.71
C SER A 55 9.98 6.44 -13.20
N PHE A 56 9.10 6.44 -12.20
CA PHE A 56 8.70 7.61 -11.43
C PHE A 56 8.29 8.83 -12.28
N THR A 57 7.37 8.58 -13.22
CA THR A 57 6.86 9.56 -14.17
C THR A 57 5.36 9.37 -14.41
N LEU A 58 4.72 10.32 -15.09
CA LEU A 58 3.38 10.15 -15.63
C LEU A 58 3.38 9.07 -16.73
N ARG A 59 2.22 8.45 -16.99
CA ARG A 59 2.11 7.47 -18.07
C ARG A 59 2.52 8.11 -19.40
N PRO A 60 3.53 7.60 -20.10
CA PRO A 60 3.84 8.09 -21.44
C PRO A 60 2.68 7.78 -22.38
N LYS A 61 2.39 8.68 -23.34
CA LYS A 61 1.37 8.43 -24.36
C LYS A 61 1.73 7.25 -25.25
N ASN A 62 3.00 7.19 -25.66
CA ASN A 62 3.54 6.17 -26.55
C ASN A 62 4.87 5.66 -26.01
N CYS A 63 5.15 4.37 -26.21
CA CYS A 63 6.44 3.81 -25.87
C CYS A 63 7.51 4.36 -26.83
N GLU A 64 8.56 4.99 -26.32
CA GLU A 64 9.67 5.53 -27.11
C GLU A 64 10.34 4.47 -28.01
N ARG A 65 10.42 3.22 -27.54
CA ARG A 65 11.03 2.09 -28.26
C ARG A 65 10.13 1.47 -29.33
N CYS A 66 8.90 1.09 -28.99
CA CYS A 66 8.02 0.32 -29.88
C CYS A 66 6.74 1.04 -30.32
N LYS A 67 6.55 2.30 -29.90
CA LYS A 67 5.41 3.17 -30.21
C LYS A 67 4.02 2.67 -29.80
N HIS A 68 3.92 1.58 -29.04
CA HIS A 68 2.64 1.11 -28.48
C HIS A 68 2.22 1.92 -27.25
N GLU A 69 0.91 1.96 -26.97
CA GLU A 69 0.29 2.76 -25.90
C GLU A 69 -0.09 1.94 -24.65
N TYR A 70 0.19 0.63 -24.65
CA TYR A 70 -0.22 -0.27 -23.57
C TYR A 70 0.86 -0.40 -22.49
N PHE A 71 0.58 0.14 -21.31
CA PHE A 71 1.47 0.13 -20.16
C PHE A 71 0.83 -0.59 -18.97
N SER A 72 1.67 -1.21 -18.15
CA SER A 72 1.32 -1.65 -16.79
C SER A 72 1.89 -0.67 -15.77
N TYR A 73 1.08 -0.29 -14.79
CA TYR A 73 1.55 0.45 -13.62
C TYR A 73 2.21 -0.50 -12.61
N PHE A 74 3.33 -0.08 -12.03
CA PHE A 74 4.00 -0.72 -10.92
C PHE A 74 4.11 0.29 -9.78
N GLU A 75 3.68 -0.15 -8.60
CA GLU A 75 3.73 0.65 -7.38
C GLU A 75 5.17 0.96 -6.98
N GLU A 76 5.34 2.14 -6.38
CA GLU A 76 6.66 2.59 -5.95
C GLU A 76 7.00 2.04 -4.58
N VAL A 77 8.16 1.39 -4.48
CA VAL A 77 8.66 0.82 -3.24
C VAL A 77 9.70 1.75 -2.64
N PHE A 78 9.51 2.08 -1.36
CA PHE A 78 10.48 2.84 -0.58
C PHE A 78 11.02 1.98 0.57
N GLU A 79 12.28 2.22 0.92
CA GLU A 79 12.97 1.54 1.99
C GLU A 79 13.45 2.54 3.05
N ASN A 80 13.30 2.14 4.31
CA ASN A 80 14.01 2.73 5.43
C ASN A 80 15.06 1.72 5.95
N SER A 81 16.31 1.95 5.57
CA SER A 81 17.44 1.05 5.87
C SER A 81 17.79 1.00 7.35
N GLU A 82 17.45 2.02 8.14
CA GLU A 82 17.67 2.05 9.60
C GLU A 82 16.88 0.94 10.31
N TYR A 83 15.64 0.71 9.88
CA TYR A 83 14.74 -0.30 10.45
C TYR A 83 14.65 -1.56 9.59
N GLY A 84 15.21 -1.55 8.37
CA GLY A 84 15.10 -2.64 7.40
C GLY A 84 13.66 -2.87 6.93
N VAL A 85 12.86 -1.81 6.82
CA VAL A 85 11.45 -1.88 6.43
C VAL A 85 11.29 -1.35 5.02
N THR A 86 10.54 -2.09 4.19
CA THR A 86 10.13 -1.67 2.85
C THR A 86 8.61 -1.56 2.77
N GLY A 87 8.12 -0.70 1.88
CA GLY A 87 6.69 -0.51 1.68
C GLY A 87 6.38 -0.05 0.26
N SER A 88 5.33 -0.63 -0.32
CA SER A 88 4.79 -0.29 -1.64
C SER A 88 3.69 0.75 -1.49
N VAL A 89 3.78 1.86 -2.23
CA VAL A 89 2.79 2.92 -2.23
C VAL A 89 1.75 2.68 -3.34
N ASP A 90 0.49 2.59 -2.95
CA ASP A 90 -0.64 2.29 -3.85
C ASP A 90 -0.75 3.28 -5.03
N PHE A 91 -0.65 4.57 -4.74
CA PHE A 91 -0.85 5.66 -5.69
C PHE A 91 -0.04 6.91 -5.32
N ILE A 92 0.51 7.59 -6.33
CA ILE A 92 1.16 8.90 -6.16
C ILE A 92 0.48 9.91 -7.08
N ASP A 93 -0.14 10.90 -6.47
CA ASP A 93 -0.86 11.99 -7.13
C ASP A 93 0.10 13.15 -7.44
N ALA A 94 0.18 13.52 -8.72
CA ALA A 94 0.92 14.70 -9.17
C ALA A 94 0.32 16.00 -8.61
N GLY A 95 -1.01 16.09 -8.53
CA GLY A 95 -1.77 17.22 -8.05
C GLY A 95 -1.38 18.56 -8.69
N TYR A 96 -1.74 19.66 -8.00
CA TYR A 96 -1.29 21.02 -8.34
C TYR A 96 -0.15 21.52 -7.44
N SER A 97 0.42 20.63 -6.64
CA SER A 97 1.42 20.97 -5.64
C SER A 97 2.84 20.78 -6.20
N PRO A 98 3.83 21.56 -5.73
CA PRO A 98 5.23 21.41 -6.17
C PRO A 98 5.84 20.04 -5.78
N ARG A 99 5.25 19.36 -4.80
CA ARG A 99 5.59 17.98 -4.45
C ARG A 99 4.38 17.07 -4.61
N TYR A 100 4.63 15.85 -5.03
CA TYR A 100 3.63 14.81 -5.22
C TYR A 100 3.13 14.27 -3.89
N ARG A 101 1.90 13.80 -3.87
CA ARG A 101 1.23 13.31 -2.68
C ARG A 101 1.03 11.81 -2.80
N MET A 102 1.56 11.08 -1.82
CA MET A 102 1.26 9.65 -1.66
C MET A 102 -0.19 9.48 -1.22
N THR A 103 -0.88 8.50 -1.81
CA THR A 103 -2.24 8.11 -1.49
C THR A 103 -2.31 6.61 -1.26
N GLU A 104 -2.81 6.21 -0.10
CA GLU A 104 -3.21 4.84 0.22
C GLU A 104 -4.62 4.60 -0.33
N VAL A 105 -4.81 3.53 -1.10
CA VAL A 105 -6.09 3.24 -1.77
C VAL A 105 -6.78 2.08 -1.07
N LYS A 106 -8.05 2.26 -0.75
CA LYS A 106 -8.88 1.23 -0.09
C LYS A 106 -10.21 1.08 -0.77
N THR A 107 -10.69 -0.15 -0.81
CA THR A 107 -12.05 -0.44 -1.26
C THR A 107 -12.89 -0.85 -0.05
N ILE A 108 -14.13 -0.40 -0.01
CA ILE A 108 -14.99 -0.62 1.15
C ILE A 108 -16.44 -0.81 0.70
N VAL A 109 -17.18 -1.68 1.40
CA VAL A 109 -18.59 -1.96 1.07
C VAL A 109 -19.46 -0.74 1.35
N LYS A 110 -20.58 -0.62 0.62
CA LYS A 110 -21.47 0.55 0.63
C LYS A 110 -21.92 0.99 2.03
N ASP A 111 -22.27 0.05 2.89
CA ASP A 111 -22.82 0.36 4.21
C ASP A 111 -21.76 0.90 5.17
N ASP A 112 -20.52 0.42 5.08
CA ASP A 112 -19.40 0.95 5.86
C ASP A 112 -18.88 2.26 5.28
N PHE A 113 -18.88 2.40 3.96
CA PHE A 113 -18.54 3.64 3.28
C PHE A 113 -19.42 4.81 3.73
N LYS A 114 -20.73 4.57 3.90
CA LYS A 114 -21.68 5.58 4.45
C LYS A 114 -21.28 6.05 5.85
N LYS A 115 -20.91 5.11 6.72
CA LYS A 115 -20.57 5.38 8.13
C LYS A 115 -19.17 5.99 8.30
N LEU A 116 -18.32 5.87 7.28
CA LEU A 116 -16.95 6.35 7.33
C LEU A 116 -16.90 7.88 7.46
N SER A 117 -16.38 8.37 8.57
CA SER A 117 -16.19 9.80 8.87
C SER A 117 -14.71 10.19 8.99
N MET A 118 -13.83 9.20 9.12
CA MET A 118 -12.38 9.35 9.27
C MET A 118 -11.70 8.07 8.76
N PRO A 119 -10.39 8.07 8.47
CA PRO A 119 -9.72 6.85 8.04
C PRO A 119 -9.72 5.83 9.20
N LEU A 120 -9.92 4.56 8.87
CA LEU A 120 -9.78 3.46 9.84
C LEU A 120 -8.37 3.49 10.45
N ALA A 121 -8.27 3.17 11.75
CA ALA A 121 -7.04 3.31 12.51
C ALA A 121 -5.85 2.56 11.89
N GLU A 122 -6.07 1.34 11.39
CA GLU A 122 -5.05 0.54 10.69
C GLU A 122 -4.58 1.23 9.41
N HIS A 123 -5.50 1.78 8.62
CA HIS A 123 -5.14 2.45 7.36
C HIS A 123 -4.36 3.73 7.65
N ARG A 124 -4.79 4.52 8.65
CA ARG A 124 -4.06 5.70 9.12
C ARG A 124 -2.64 5.33 9.55
N LEU A 125 -2.49 4.27 10.36
CA LEU A 125 -1.19 3.82 10.83
C LEU A 125 -0.28 3.39 9.67
N ARG A 126 -0.78 2.59 8.72
CA ARG A 126 0.01 2.17 7.55
C ARG A 126 0.46 3.37 6.71
N THR A 127 -0.42 4.34 6.47
CA THR A 127 -0.07 5.57 5.77
C THR A 127 1.00 6.38 6.53
N GLN A 128 0.93 6.45 7.86
CA GLN A 128 1.98 7.09 8.66
C GLN A 128 3.32 6.36 8.56
N ILE A 129 3.32 5.02 8.52
CA ILE A 129 4.54 4.22 8.30
C ILE A 129 5.14 4.58 6.94
N TYR A 130 4.35 4.62 5.87
CA TYR A 130 4.85 5.02 4.55
C TYR A 130 5.40 6.45 4.50
N LEU A 131 4.76 7.40 5.21
CA LEU A 131 5.30 8.76 5.35
C LEU A 131 6.68 8.76 6.03
N GLU A 132 6.87 7.92 7.05
CA GLU A 132 8.17 7.78 7.71
C GLU A 132 9.20 7.07 6.81
N LEU A 133 8.79 6.08 6.00
CA LEU A 133 9.65 5.48 4.98
C LEU A 133 10.13 6.54 3.98
N ILE A 134 9.22 7.34 3.42
CA ILE A 134 9.57 8.41 2.47
C ILE A 134 10.49 9.45 3.14
N ALA A 135 10.21 9.83 4.39
CA ALA A 135 11.01 10.83 5.11
C ALA A 135 12.45 10.39 5.40
N LYS A 136 12.67 9.09 5.55
CA LYS A 136 13.95 8.49 5.96
C LYS A 136 14.67 7.72 4.86
N SER A 137 14.03 7.56 3.70
CA SER A 137 14.64 6.85 2.58
C SER A 137 15.79 7.65 1.98
N SER A 138 16.84 6.95 1.56
CA SER A 138 17.94 7.50 0.76
C SER A 138 17.59 7.62 -0.73
N ASP A 139 16.40 7.18 -1.13
CA ASP A 139 15.95 7.24 -2.52
C ASP A 139 15.75 8.71 -2.97
N HIS A 140 16.48 9.11 -4.01
CA HIS A 140 16.43 10.45 -4.59
C HIS A 140 15.01 10.91 -4.99
N ARG A 141 14.11 9.97 -5.33
CA ARG A 141 12.73 10.25 -5.73
C ARG A 141 11.90 10.86 -4.59
N THR A 142 12.27 10.60 -3.34
CA THR A 142 11.57 11.14 -2.16
C THR A 142 11.62 12.65 -2.05
N SER A 143 12.62 13.31 -2.65
CA SER A 143 12.71 14.77 -2.73
C SER A 143 11.51 15.42 -3.45
N ARG A 144 10.86 14.66 -4.35
CA ARG A 144 9.67 15.07 -5.10
C ARG A 144 8.36 14.78 -4.34
N LEU A 145 8.42 14.09 -3.20
CA LEU A 145 7.24 13.67 -2.43
C LEU A 145 7.01 14.54 -1.19
N HIS A 146 5.74 14.69 -0.82
CA HIS A 146 5.35 15.20 0.49
C HIS A 146 5.54 14.14 1.56
N ALA A 147 6.57 14.31 2.39
CA ALA A 147 6.81 13.46 3.56
C ALA A 147 6.01 13.88 4.81
N GLY A 148 5.37 15.06 4.81
CA GLY A 148 4.61 15.56 5.97
C GLY A 148 3.15 15.12 6.00
N LYS A 149 2.57 14.81 4.84
CA LYS A 149 1.15 14.49 4.69
C LYS A 149 0.93 13.55 3.51
N ALA A 150 -0.03 12.66 3.65
CA ALA A 150 -0.53 11.77 2.61
C ALA A 150 -2.06 11.72 2.68
N SER A 151 -2.66 11.01 1.75
CA SER A 151 -4.10 10.76 1.74
C SER A 151 -4.42 9.28 1.90
N VAL A 152 -5.59 9.00 2.46
CA VAL A 152 -6.25 7.69 2.32
C VAL A 152 -7.49 7.89 1.48
N LEU A 153 -7.52 7.27 0.30
CA LEU A 153 -8.64 7.30 -0.63
C LEU A 153 -9.46 6.02 -0.50
N TYR A 154 -10.71 6.15 -0.08
CA TYR A 154 -11.68 5.06 -0.05
C TYR A 154 -12.54 5.10 -1.31
N ILE A 155 -12.62 3.95 -1.98
CA ILE A 155 -13.48 3.69 -3.13
C ILE A 155 -14.63 2.78 -2.68
N CYS A 156 -15.86 3.27 -2.81
CA CYS A 156 -17.06 2.50 -2.51
C CYS A 156 -17.24 1.36 -3.52
N LYS A 157 -17.50 0.14 -3.04
CA LYS A 157 -17.98 -0.99 -3.87
C LYS A 157 -19.47 -0.83 -4.20
N GLY A 158 -19.81 0.27 -4.86
CA GLY A 158 -21.17 0.67 -5.21
C GLY A 158 -21.23 2.14 -5.66
N TYR A 159 -22.43 2.68 -5.78
CA TYR A 159 -22.66 4.03 -6.33
C TYR A 159 -22.11 5.20 -5.50
N GLY A 160 -21.67 4.94 -4.25
CA GLY A 160 -21.22 5.98 -3.35
C GLY A 160 -22.33 6.60 -2.48
N VAL A 161 -22.07 7.81 -1.99
CA VAL A 161 -22.98 8.59 -1.13
C VAL A 161 -23.13 10.01 -1.65
N SER A 162 -24.19 10.70 -1.22
CA SER A 162 -24.35 12.08 -1.60
C SER A 162 -23.19 12.92 -1.07
N ASP A 163 -22.57 13.68 -1.96
CA ASP A 163 -21.46 14.57 -1.67
C ASP A 163 -21.84 15.98 -2.17
N PRO A 164 -22.13 16.94 -1.26
CA PRO A 164 -22.54 18.28 -1.64
C PRO A 164 -21.42 19.04 -2.36
N THR A 165 -20.15 18.68 -2.14
CA THR A 165 -19.00 19.37 -2.73
C THR A 165 -18.92 19.15 -4.24
N ILE A 166 -19.49 18.06 -4.77
CA ILE A 166 -19.53 17.78 -6.22
C ILE A 166 -20.22 18.91 -7.00
N LYS A 167 -21.26 19.52 -6.42
CA LYS A 167 -21.94 20.67 -7.04
C LYS A 167 -21.02 21.88 -7.15
N GLU A 168 -20.14 22.08 -6.18
CA GLU A 168 -19.18 23.19 -6.15
C GLU A 168 -18.16 23.04 -7.28
N TYR A 169 -17.84 21.80 -7.67
CA TYR A 169 -16.98 21.50 -8.82
C TYR A 169 -17.69 21.53 -10.18
N GLY A 170 -18.99 21.86 -10.23
CA GLY A 170 -19.74 22.04 -11.48
C GLY A 170 -20.05 20.74 -12.23
N ILE A 171 -19.91 19.57 -11.59
CA ILE A 171 -20.27 18.28 -12.19
C ILE A 171 -21.80 18.17 -12.16
N GLN A 172 -22.42 18.31 -13.33
CA GLN A 172 -23.89 18.42 -13.48
C GLN A 172 -24.60 17.09 -13.26
N ASP A 173 -23.85 16.00 -13.41
CA ASP A 173 -24.36 14.70 -13.72
C ASP A 173 -25.08 14.15 -12.49
N GLN A 174 -24.46 14.20 -11.29
CA GLN A 174 -25.00 13.60 -10.07
C GLN A 174 -24.39 14.15 -8.77
N GLN A 175 -25.19 14.19 -7.69
CA GLN A 175 -24.76 14.62 -6.34
C GLN A 175 -24.06 13.51 -5.54
N PHE A 176 -23.53 12.46 -6.19
CA PHE A 176 -23.01 11.27 -5.50
C PHE A 176 -21.54 11.04 -5.83
N SER A 177 -20.73 10.76 -4.79
CA SER A 177 -19.33 10.39 -4.93
C SER A 177 -19.11 8.95 -4.49
N PRO A 178 -18.44 8.11 -5.31
CA PRO A 178 -17.92 6.82 -4.85
C PRO A 178 -16.60 6.97 -4.07
N PHE A 179 -16.11 8.19 -3.88
CA PHE A 179 -14.82 8.49 -3.26
C PHE A 179 -14.96 9.22 -1.93
N LYS A 180 -14.15 8.83 -0.94
CA LYS A 180 -13.91 9.61 0.28
C LYS A 180 -12.40 9.69 0.50
N GLU A 181 -11.87 10.91 0.61
CA GLU A 181 -10.46 11.14 0.83
C GLU A 181 -10.25 11.74 2.23
N TYR A 182 -9.26 11.21 2.96
CA TYR A 182 -8.86 11.75 4.25
C TYR A 182 -7.37 12.05 4.27
N VAL A 183 -7.01 13.23 4.74
CA VAL A 183 -5.61 13.61 4.93
C VAL A 183 -5.07 12.96 6.21
N VAL A 184 -3.88 12.40 6.11
CA VAL A 184 -3.12 11.83 7.23
C VAL A 184 -1.80 12.59 7.34
N GLU A 185 -1.58 13.18 8.50
CA GLU A 185 -0.31 13.84 8.84
C GLU A 185 0.69 12.85 9.42
N ARG A 186 1.97 13.07 9.10
CA ARG A 186 3.07 12.26 9.63
C ARG A 186 3.17 12.46 11.14
N ASN A 187 3.25 11.35 11.87
CA ASN A 187 3.51 11.35 13.31
C ASN A 187 4.54 10.26 13.62
N THR A 188 5.80 10.66 13.75
CA THR A 188 6.93 9.74 13.99
C THR A 188 6.77 8.99 15.31
N GLU A 189 6.30 9.65 16.37
CA GLU A 189 6.12 9.02 17.69
C GLU A 189 5.06 7.92 17.66
N ALA A 190 3.98 8.11 16.87
CA ALA A 190 2.92 7.11 16.74
C ALA A 190 3.40 5.82 16.04
N VAL A 191 4.31 5.93 15.08
CA VAL A 191 4.81 4.76 14.30
C VAL A 191 6.05 4.11 14.91
N LYS A 192 6.80 4.84 15.75
CA LYS A 192 8.06 4.37 16.34
C LYS A 192 7.97 2.99 17.00
N PRO A 193 6.95 2.65 17.83
CA PRO A 193 6.86 1.32 18.42
C PRO A 193 6.73 0.18 17.40
N TYR A 194 6.15 0.47 16.23
CA TYR A 194 6.00 -0.51 15.14
C TYR A 194 7.31 -0.68 14.36
N LEU A 195 8.02 0.42 14.12
CA LEU A 195 9.31 0.41 13.44
C LEU A 195 10.39 -0.29 14.27
N GLU A 196 10.46 -0.03 15.58
CA GLU A 196 11.40 -0.73 16.47
C GLU A 196 11.14 -2.23 16.50
N LYS A 197 9.88 -2.66 16.56
CA LYS A 197 9.52 -4.09 16.43
C LYS A 197 9.96 -4.67 15.10
N ALA A 198 9.80 -3.95 14.00
CA ALA A 198 10.26 -4.41 12.69
C ALA A 198 11.79 -4.56 12.67
N ARG A 199 12.52 -3.60 13.26
CA ARG A 199 13.98 -3.67 13.40
C ARG A 199 14.43 -4.87 14.22
N GLU A 200 13.75 -5.19 15.32
CA GLU A 200 14.04 -6.40 16.11
C GLU A 200 13.87 -7.68 15.27
N VAL A 201 12.83 -7.75 14.42
CA VAL A 201 12.62 -8.87 13.49
C VAL A 201 13.76 -8.97 12.46
N VAL A 202 14.19 -7.84 11.90
CA VAL A 202 15.32 -7.80 10.95
C VAL A 202 16.61 -8.27 11.62
N LEU A 203 16.90 -7.79 12.83
CA LEU A 203 18.06 -8.20 13.61
C LEU A 203 18.01 -9.69 13.97
N PHE A 204 16.83 -10.21 14.32
CA PHE A 204 16.61 -11.64 14.53
C PHE A 204 16.97 -12.45 13.28
N GLN A 205 16.46 -12.05 12.11
CA GLN A 205 16.70 -12.76 10.85
C GLN A 205 18.19 -12.76 10.45
N GLN A 206 18.87 -11.63 10.63
CA GLN A 206 20.27 -11.47 10.26
C GLN A 206 21.24 -12.16 11.23
N LYS A 207 21.00 -12.02 12.55
CA LYS A 207 21.95 -12.42 13.60
C LYS A 207 21.55 -13.69 14.34
N LYS A 208 20.41 -14.30 14.00
CA LYS A 208 19.81 -15.44 14.73
C LYS A 208 19.69 -15.18 16.23
N GLN A 209 19.37 -13.94 16.61
CA GLN A 209 19.19 -13.53 18.01
C GLN A 209 17.84 -14.03 18.57
N LYS A 210 17.40 -13.53 19.74
CA LYS A 210 16.08 -13.83 20.30
C LYS A 210 15.00 -13.05 19.54
N LEU A 211 13.84 -13.65 19.28
CA LEU A 211 12.68 -12.95 18.70
C LEU A 211 12.22 -11.81 19.63
N PRO A 212 11.50 -10.79 19.09
CA PRO A 212 10.76 -9.80 19.88
C PRO A 212 9.92 -10.44 20.98
N GLU A 213 9.56 -9.64 22.00
CA GLU A 213 8.69 -10.10 23.07
C GLU A 213 7.40 -10.73 22.47
N PRO A 214 7.11 -12.00 22.82
CA PRO A 214 6.01 -12.72 22.22
C PRO A 214 4.67 -12.09 22.62
N MET A 215 3.75 -11.97 21.66
CA MET A 215 2.36 -11.61 21.96
C MET A 215 1.57 -12.76 22.60
N CYS A 216 2.11 -13.99 22.57
CA CYS A 216 1.46 -15.14 23.18
C CYS A 216 1.86 -15.20 24.67
N PRO A 217 0.90 -15.43 25.59
CA PRO A 217 1.21 -15.50 27.02
C PRO A 217 2.12 -16.69 27.38
N ASN A 218 2.04 -17.79 26.62
CA ASN A 218 2.92 -18.96 26.70
C ASN A 218 2.80 -19.78 25.40
N ASP A 219 3.66 -20.78 25.25
CA ASP A 219 3.71 -21.72 24.12
C ASP A 219 2.50 -22.67 24.04
N TYR A 220 1.76 -22.84 25.16
CA TYR A 220 0.55 -23.66 25.22
C TYR A 220 -0.72 -23.00 24.69
N CYS A 221 -0.71 -21.69 24.46
CA CYS A 221 -1.92 -20.99 24.00
C CYS A 221 -2.31 -21.41 22.57
N SER A 222 -3.60 -21.29 22.24
CA SER A 222 -4.14 -21.76 20.94
C SER A 222 -3.47 -21.09 19.73
N ARG A 223 -3.03 -19.84 19.90
CA ARG A 223 -2.27 -19.08 18.90
C ARG A 223 -0.85 -19.62 18.75
N ALA A 224 -0.13 -19.83 19.85
CA ALA A 224 1.25 -20.32 19.85
C ALA A 224 1.35 -21.74 19.25
N LYS A 225 0.40 -22.63 19.57
CA LYS A 225 0.33 -23.99 19.00
C LYS A 225 0.20 -24.02 17.47
N LYS A 226 -0.30 -22.94 16.86
CA LYS A 226 -0.42 -22.79 15.39
C LYS A 226 0.69 -21.93 14.78
N CYS A 227 1.62 -21.43 15.59
CA CYS A 227 2.63 -20.48 15.17
C CYS A 227 3.89 -21.21 14.68
N CYS A 228 4.25 -21.03 13.41
CA CYS A 228 5.42 -21.65 12.81
C CYS A 228 6.76 -21.17 13.40
N VAL A 229 6.76 -20.07 14.14
CA VAL A 229 7.96 -19.48 14.77
C VAL A 229 8.01 -19.67 16.29
N VAL A 230 7.09 -20.44 16.89
CA VAL A 230 7.03 -20.64 18.36
C VAL A 230 8.35 -21.18 18.94
N LYS A 231 9.06 -22.03 18.20
CA LYS A 231 10.37 -22.59 18.59
C LYS A 231 11.48 -21.54 18.76
N TYR A 232 11.28 -20.33 18.24
CA TYR A 232 12.21 -19.21 18.36
C TYR A 232 11.74 -18.19 19.41
N CYS A 233 10.49 -18.31 19.89
CA CYS A 233 10.01 -17.57 21.03
C CYS A 233 10.61 -18.25 22.26
N GLY A 234 11.47 -17.57 23.01
CA GLY A 234 12.01 -18.09 24.28
C GLY A 234 10.97 -18.07 25.41
N LEU A 235 9.78 -18.61 25.11
CA LEU A 235 8.62 -18.82 25.98
C LEU A 235 8.76 -20.13 26.75
#